data_AF-A0A2D9XQW2-F1
#
_entry.id   AF-A0A2D9XQW2-F1
#
_cell.length_a   1.000
_cell.length_b   1.000
_cell.length_c   1.000
_cell.angle_alpha   90.00
_cell.angle_beta   90.00
_cell.angle_gamma   90.00
#
_symmetry.space_group_name_H-M   'P 1'
#
loop_
_entity.id
_entity.type
_entity.pdbx_description
1 polymer ?
#
loop_
_entity_poly.entity_id
_entity_poly.type
_entity_poly.pdbx_seq_one_letter_code
_entity_poly.pdbx_strand_id
1 'polypeptide(L)' 'MSPSIWQILIVVALIMLLFGAGKLPRIMGDMAEGIKSFKRGMRDEDESVPSPKSDKAPGPKDTLN' A
#
# COMPACT_ATOMS: atom_id res chain seq x y z
N MET A 1 15.53 -28.16 -6.97
CA MET A 1 14.17 -27.96 -7.50
C MET A 1 13.59 -26.74 -6.83
N SER A 2 13.66 -25.59 -7.50
CA SER A 2 13.17 -24.33 -6.93
C SER A 2 11.64 -24.31 -7.04
N PRO A 3 10.92 -23.85 -6.01
CA PRO A 3 9.48 -23.67 -6.12
C PRO A 3 9.24 -22.56 -7.16
N SER A 4 8.82 -22.97 -8.35
CA SER A 4 8.42 -22.06 -9.40
C SER A 4 7.24 -21.22 -8.91
N ILE A 5 7.17 -19.96 -9.33
CA ILE A 5 6.07 -19.01 -9.06
C ILE A 5 4.69 -19.63 -9.26
N TRP A 6 4.58 -20.60 -10.17
CA TRP A 6 3.39 -21.41 -10.43
C TRP A 6 2.87 -22.19 -9.20
N GLN A 7 3.75 -22.75 -8.36
CA GLN A 7 3.35 -23.45 -7.14
C GLN A 7 2.80 -22.49 -6.09
N ILE A 8 3.43 -21.32 -5.95
CA ILE A 8 3.01 -20.29 -4.99
C ILE A 8 1.61 -19.78 -5.36
N LEU A 9 1.33 -19.55 -6.64
CA LEU A 9 -0.01 -19.15 -7.09
C LEU A 9 -1.10 -20.17 -6.73
N ILE A 10 -0.82 -21.47 -6.89
CA ILE A 10 -1.77 -22.54 -6.53
C ILE A 10 -2.04 -22.56 -5.03
N VAL A 11 -1.00 -22.40 -4.20
CA VAL A 11 -1.15 -22.35 -2.75
C VAL A 11 -1.95 -21.13 -2.30
N VAL A 12 -1.67 -19.96 -2.89
CA VAL A 12 -2.41 -18.72 -2.61
C VAL A 12 -3.88 -18.86 -3.01
N ALA A 13 -4.18 -19.48 -4.15
CA ALA A 13 -5.55 -19.72 -4.59
C ALA A 13 -6.32 -20.62 -3.60
N LEU A 14 -5.68 -21.66 -3.07
CA LEU A 14 -6.28 -22.53 -2.03
C LEU A 14 -6.57 -21.76 -0.75
N ILE A 15 -5.62 -20.94 -0.28
CA ILE A 15 -5.82 -20.09 0.90
C ILE A 15 -6.96 -19.09 0.64
N MET A 16 -7.02 -18.49 -0.54
CA MET A 16 -8.09 -17.57 -0.92
C MET A 16 -9.47 -18.26 -0.93
N LEU A 17 -9.55 -19.52 -1.35
CA LEU A 17 -10.80 -20.29 -1.34
C LEU A 17 -11.23 -20.66 0.08
N LEU A 18 -10.28 -21.03 0.95
CA LEU A 18 -10.55 -21.39 2.34
C LEU A 18 -10.93 -20.19 3.21
N PHE A 19 -10.23 -19.07 3.05
CA PHE A 19 -10.46 -17.85 3.82
C PHE A 19 -11.50 -16.92 3.19
N GLY A 20 -11.76 -17.07 1.89
CA GLY A 20 -12.65 -16.24 1.09
C GLY A 20 -12.06 -14.88 0.74
N ALA A 21 -12.47 -14.32 -0.41
CA ALA A 21 -12.03 -13.01 -0.89
C ALA A 21 -12.44 -11.83 0.00
N GLY A 22 -13.33 -12.03 0.98
CA GLY A 22 -13.79 -10.97 1.89
C GLY A 22 -12.89 -10.74 3.11
N LYS A 23 -12.16 -11.75 3.59
CA LYS A 23 -11.31 -11.62 4.79
C LYS A 23 -9.93 -11.06 4.47
N LEU A 24 -9.37 -11.42 3.31
CA LEU A 24 -8.02 -11.02 2.92
C LEU A 24 -7.86 -9.49 2.75
N PRO A 25 -8.77 -8.76 2.05
CA PRO A 25 -8.63 -7.31 1.86
C PRO A 25 -8.77 -6.51 3.16
N ARG A 26 -9.60 -6.98 4.10
CA ARG A 26 -9.77 -6.32 5.40
C ARG A 26 -8.51 -6.41 6.24
N ILE A 27 -7.94 -7.61 6.36
CA ILE A 27 -6.70 -7.84 7.12
C ILE A 27 -5.51 -7.16 6.45
N MET A 28 -5.43 -7.21 5.11
CA MET A 28 -4.38 -6.53 4.36
C MET A 28 -4.52 -5.00 4.44
N GLY A 29 -5.73 -4.46 4.55
CA GLY A 29 -5.97 -3.03 4.79
C GLY A 29 -5.39 -2.58 6.13
N ASP A 30 -5.73 -3.28 7.22
CA ASP A 30 -5.21 -2.99 8.56
C ASP A 30 -3.67 -3.12 8.62
N MET A 31 -3.12 -4.15 7.96
CA MET A 31 -1.67 -4.36 7.87
C MET A 31 -0.98 -3.29 7.00
N ALA A 32 -1.59 -2.88 5.89
CA ALA A 32 -1.06 -1.83 5.02
C ALA A 32 -1.02 -0.47 5.70
N GLU A 33 -2.00 -0.16 6.54
CA GLU A 33 -2.04 1.09 7.32
C GLU A 33 -0.94 1.13 8.39
N GLY A 34 -0.66 0.00 9.05
CA GLY A 34 0.48 -0.16 9.95
C GLY A 34 1.83 0.00 9.23
N ILE A 35 2.02 -0.66 8.09
CA ILE A 35 3.24 -0.55 7.28
C ILE A 35 3.41 0.87 6.72
N LYS A 36 2.32 1.53 6.29
CA LYS A 36 2.35 2.91 5.78
C LYS A 36 2.74 3.90 6.86
N SER A 37 2.22 3.75 8.07
CA SER A 37 2.57 4.57 9.23
C SER A 37 4.03 4.35 9.64
N PHE A 38 4.49 3.09 9.64
CA PHE A 38 5.89 2.75 9.90
C PHE A 38 6.83 3.35 8.85
N LYS A 39 6.48 3.25 7.56
CA LYS A 39 7.25 3.85 6.46
C LYS A 39 7.25 5.37 6.50
N ARG A 40 6.15 6.00 6.94
CA ARG A 40 6.09 7.45 7.14
C ARG A 40 6.94 7.89 8.32
N GLY A 41 6.85 7.23 9.47
CA GLY A 41 7.69 7.54 10.63
C GLY A 41 9.18 7.39 10.36
N MET A 42 9.58 6.32 9.65
CA MET A 42 10.98 6.13 9.25
C MET A 42 11.44 7.18 8.24
N ARG A 43 10.56 7.62 7.32
CA ARG A 43 10.87 8.73 6.42
C ARG A 43 10.95 10.04 7.16
N ASP A 44 10.14 10.31 8.18
CA ASP A 44 10.21 11.55 8.96
C ASP A 44 11.55 11.68 9.71
N GLU A 45 12.15 10.57 10.18
CA GLU A 45 13.51 10.55 10.74
C GLU A 45 14.62 10.75 9.70
N ASP A 46 14.47 10.20 8.49
CA ASP A 46 15.43 10.38 7.39
C ASP A 46 15.25 11.73 6.64
N GLU A 47 14.06 12.32 6.70
CA GLU A 47 13.58 13.41 5.84
C GLU A 47 13.37 14.71 6.64
N SER A 48 14.43 15.13 7.36
CA SER A 48 14.64 16.54 7.73
C SER A 48 14.88 17.45 6.49
N VAL A 49 14.59 16.96 5.29
CA VAL A 49 14.66 17.67 4.01
C VAL A 49 13.30 17.50 3.32
N PRO A 50 12.52 18.56 3.04
CA PRO A 50 11.13 18.39 2.65
C PRO A 50 11.04 17.76 1.24
N SER A 51 10.58 16.51 1.15
CA SER A 51 10.13 15.95 -0.14
C SER A 51 8.67 16.34 -0.38
N PRO A 52 8.37 17.18 -1.38
CA PRO A 52 7.00 17.46 -1.76
C PRO A 52 6.50 16.27 -2.58
N LYS A 53 5.37 15.68 -2.17
CA LYS A 53 4.34 15.11 -3.06
C LYS A 53 3.36 14.28 -2.23
N SER A 54 2.19 14.86 -1.97
CA SER A 54 0.95 14.41 -2.60
C SER A 54 -0.20 15.28 -2.11
N ASP A 55 -0.11 16.60 -2.32
CA ASP A 55 -1.31 17.42 -2.37
C ASP A 55 -1.91 17.24 -3.76
N LYS A 56 -3.04 16.54 -3.76
CA LYS A 56 -3.97 16.42 -4.86
C LYS A 56 -4.29 17.85 -5.30
N ALA A 57 -4.02 18.19 -6.55
CA ALA A 57 -4.39 19.49 -7.11
C ALA A 57 -5.86 19.83 -6.81
N PRO A 58 -6.14 21.01 -6.25
CA PRO A 58 -7.12 21.89 -6.83
C PRO A 58 -6.32 22.89 -7.66
N GLY A 59 -6.65 23.02 -8.95
CA GLY A 59 -6.28 24.22 -9.69
C GLY A 59 -7.43 25.22 -9.59
N PRO A 60 -7.44 26.17 -8.65
CA PRO A 60 -8.13 27.42 -8.87
C PRO A 60 -7.24 28.26 -9.78
N LYS A 61 -7.61 28.33 -11.06
CA LYS A 61 -7.14 29.40 -11.96
C LYS A 61 -8.22 30.46 -12.17
N ASP A 62 -8.96 30.76 -11.12
CA ASP A 62 -9.69 32.02 -10.99
C ASP A 62 -8.79 32.99 -10.24
N THR A 63 -8.04 33.80 -10.98
CA THR A 63 -7.71 35.21 -10.69
C THR A 63 -6.58 35.67 -11.62
N LEU A 64 -6.88 36.77 -12.33
CA LEU A 64 -6.00 37.93 -12.59
C LEU A 64 -5.76 38.26 -14.08
N ASN A 65 -6.48 39.30 -14.52
CA ASN A 65 -6.19 40.31 -15.57
C ASN A 65 -5.84 39.86 -16.99
#